data_AF-A0A4Z2C277-F1
#
_entry.id   AF-A0A4Z2C277-F1
#
_cell.length_a   1.000
_cell.length_b   1.000
_cell.length_c   1.000
_cell.angle_alpha   90.00
_cell.angle_beta   90.00
_cell.angle_gamma   90.00
#
_symmetry.space_group_name_H-M   'P 1'
#
loop_
_entity.id
_entity.type
_entity.pdbx_description
1 polymer ?
#
loop_
_entity_poly.entity_id
_entity_poly.type
_entity_poly.pdbx_seq_one_letter_code
_entity_poly.pdbx_strand_id
1 'polypeptide(L)'
;GLYLLGFFRQRRPGEPPLDKGLIPWLGHVLEFHRNTWRFLERMEKKHGDVFTVQLAGFYITFIQDPMSFGAFVKESREKLDFRKFASHLVRRVFGYSSIQNDHEILNASSNRHLKGDGLEVMTQAMMVNLQNLMLHNVESSSDQVTWREEKLFAYCYNIVFRAGYLSLYGNEPFDSKISQEKAKEKDRAESEALYHEFRKYDQLFPRLAYGRWACSLRHISSVRRSGEARRQRLWRTGPTGSDGRAEQRNI
;
A
#
# COMPACT_ATOMS: atom_id res chain seq x y z
N GLY A 1 25.30 -22.72 13.08
CA GLY A 1 25.47 -23.28 11.72
C GLY A 1 24.14 -23.61 11.05
N LEU A 2 23.51 -24.74 11.37
CA LEU A 2 22.30 -25.23 10.67
C LEU A 2 20.95 -24.89 11.35
N TYR A 3 20.96 -24.48 12.62
CA TYR A 3 19.75 -24.05 13.33
C TYR A 3 19.13 -22.77 12.75
N LEU A 4 19.94 -21.90 12.14
CA LEU A 4 19.51 -20.67 11.46
C LEU A 4 18.88 -20.92 10.08
N LEU A 5 19.03 -22.11 9.51
CA LEU A 5 18.51 -22.48 8.19
C LEU A 5 17.15 -23.20 8.24
N GLY A 6 16.54 -23.32 9.42
CA GLY A 6 15.22 -23.96 9.56
C GLY A 6 15.19 -25.47 9.27
N PHE A 7 16.35 -26.11 9.13
CA PHE A 7 16.41 -27.57 8.90
C PHE A 7 15.87 -28.36 10.10
N PHE A 8 16.07 -27.84 11.32
CA PHE A 8 15.84 -28.58 12.56
C PHE A 8 14.72 -28.05 13.47
N ARG A 9 13.85 -27.12 13.03
CA ARG A 9 12.71 -26.75 13.89
C ARG A 9 11.84 -27.99 14.08
N GLN A 10 11.77 -28.51 15.29
CA GLN A 10 10.84 -29.57 15.66
C GLN A 10 9.70 -28.95 16.45
N ARG A 11 8.51 -29.54 16.31
CA ARG A 11 7.34 -29.17 17.10
C ARG A 11 7.65 -29.43 18.57
N ARG A 12 7.52 -28.40 19.41
CA ARG A 12 7.65 -28.54 20.86
C ARG A 12 6.30 -28.96 21.49
N PRO A 13 6.29 -29.53 22.71
CA PRO A 13 5.06 -29.77 23.45
C PRO A 13 4.24 -28.47 23.57
N GLY A 14 2.94 -28.55 23.26
CA GLY A 14 2.03 -27.39 23.26
C GLY A 14 2.08 -26.50 22.01
N GLU A 15 2.99 -26.73 21.06
CA GLU A 15 2.96 -26.01 19.79
C GLU A 15 1.90 -26.59 18.82
N PRO A 16 1.34 -25.76 17.92
CA PRO A 16 0.49 -26.22 16.83
C PRO A 16 1.21 -27.25 15.92
N PRO A 17 0.44 -28.06 15.16
CA PRO A 17 1.00 -28.91 14.11
C PRO A 17 1.97 -28.15 13.21
N LEU A 18 3.14 -28.73 12.94
CA LEU A 18 4.19 -28.10 12.11
C LEU A 18 4.36 -28.89 10.81
N ASP A 19 4.08 -28.24 9.67
CA ASP A 19 4.27 -28.79 8.33
C ASP A 19 5.36 -28.01 7.57
N LYS A 20 6.51 -28.64 7.38
CA LYS A 20 7.66 -28.02 6.72
C LYS A 20 7.60 -28.09 5.19
N GLY A 21 6.72 -28.91 4.63
CA GLY A 21 6.75 -29.25 3.21
C GLY A 21 7.95 -30.08 2.80
N LEU A 22 8.02 -30.39 1.51
CA LEU A 22 8.99 -31.32 0.94
C LEU A 22 10.33 -30.66 0.61
N ILE A 23 10.35 -29.36 0.34
CA ILE A 23 11.54 -28.64 -0.11
C ILE A 23 12.19 -27.95 1.09
N PRO A 24 13.42 -28.33 1.49
CA PRO A 24 14.09 -27.70 2.62
C PRO A 24 14.24 -26.19 2.44
N TRP A 25 14.11 -25.44 3.53
CA TRP A 25 14.08 -23.97 3.59
C TRP A 25 12.86 -23.35 2.88
N LEU A 26 12.60 -23.70 1.63
CA LEU A 26 11.53 -23.15 0.79
C LEU A 26 10.12 -23.49 1.30
N GLY A 27 9.97 -24.70 1.83
CA GLY A 27 8.71 -25.26 2.31
C GLY A 27 7.59 -25.21 1.27
N HIS A 28 6.43 -24.69 1.65
CA HIS A 28 5.22 -24.67 0.82
C HIS A 28 5.06 -23.40 -0.03
N VAL A 29 6.09 -22.55 -0.13
CA VAL A 29 5.89 -21.19 -0.69
C VAL A 29 5.43 -21.17 -2.15
N LEU A 30 5.88 -22.12 -2.97
CA LEU A 30 5.50 -22.17 -4.38
C LEU A 30 4.01 -22.49 -4.54
N GLU A 31 3.53 -23.42 -3.72
CA GLU A 31 2.14 -23.81 -3.70
C GLU A 31 1.25 -22.70 -3.12
N PHE A 32 1.70 -22.13 -2.00
CA PHE A 32 1.04 -20.99 -1.37
C PHE A 32 0.91 -19.81 -2.35
N HIS A 33 1.97 -19.48 -3.09
CA HIS A 33 1.93 -18.38 -4.06
C HIS A 33 1.04 -18.68 -5.28
N ARG A 34 1.00 -19.95 -5.73
CA ARG A 34 0.19 -20.34 -6.89
C ARG A 34 -1.31 -20.26 -6.60
N ASN A 35 -1.74 -20.72 -5.43
CA ASN A 35 -3.13 -20.66 -5.03
C ASN A 35 -3.26 -20.72 -3.50
N THR A 36 -3.23 -19.55 -2.87
CA THR A 36 -3.31 -19.40 -1.41
C THR A 36 -4.55 -20.08 -0.83
N TRP A 37 -5.72 -19.86 -1.45
CA TRP A 37 -7.00 -20.40 -0.99
C TRP A 37 -6.99 -21.93 -0.95
N ARG A 38 -6.69 -22.59 -2.09
CA ARG A 38 -6.66 -24.06 -2.16
C ARG A 38 -5.59 -24.69 -1.29
N PHE A 39 -4.51 -23.97 -1.03
CA PHE A 39 -3.48 -24.40 -0.09
C PHE A 39 -4.01 -24.39 1.35
N LEU A 40 -4.63 -23.29 1.78
CA LEU A 40 -5.15 -23.14 3.14
C LEU A 40 -6.27 -24.15 3.43
N GLU A 41 -7.20 -24.34 2.51
CA GLU A 41 -8.30 -25.31 2.63
C GLU A 41 -7.77 -26.75 2.83
N ARG A 42 -6.70 -27.11 2.13
CA ARG A 42 -6.08 -28.43 2.29
C ARG A 42 -5.34 -28.58 3.62
N MET A 43 -4.64 -27.53 4.04
CA MET A 43 -3.91 -27.54 5.31
C MET A 43 -4.86 -27.57 6.50
N GLU A 44 -5.99 -26.87 6.41
CA GLU A 44 -7.09 -26.93 7.37
C GLU A 44 -7.66 -28.36 7.46
N LYS A 45 -8.02 -28.97 6.32
CA LYS A 45 -8.48 -30.37 6.27
C LYS A 45 -7.47 -31.38 6.84
N LYS A 46 -6.16 -31.07 6.75
CA LYS A 46 -5.08 -31.96 7.19
C LYS A 46 -4.71 -31.78 8.67
N HIS A 47 -4.70 -30.55 9.17
CA HIS A 47 -4.12 -30.20 10.47
C HIS A 47 -5.11 -29.54 11.43
N GLY A 48 -6.33 -29.25 10.98
CA GLY A 48 -7.36 -28.54 11.73
C GLY A 48 -7.24 -27.02 11.62
N ASP A 49 -7.91 -26.32 12.53
CA ASP A 49 -8.08 -24.87 12.47
C ASP A 49 -6.80 -24.06 12.79
N VAL A 50 -5.82 -24.69 13.44
CA VAL A 50 -4.56 -24.04 13.83
C VAL A 50 -3.39 -24.89 13.41
N PHE A 51 -2.52 -24.34 12.56
CA PHE A 51 -1.34 -25.05 12.07
C PHE A 51 -0.20 -24.09 11.71
N THR A 52 1.02 -24.60 11.72
CA THR A 52 2.23 -23.85 11.37
C THR A 52 2.84 -24.43 10.11
N VAL A 53 3.10 -23.59 9.11
CA VAL A 53 3.76 -23.98 7.86
C VAL A 53 5.07 -23.24 7.64
N GLN A 54 6.02 -23.89 6.99
CA GLN A 54 7.24 -23.24 6.53
C GLN A 54 7.05 -22.61 5.15
N LEU A 55 7.34 -21.31 5.05
CA LEU A 55 7.25 -20.51 3.82
C LEU A 55 8.56 -19.72 3.65
N ALA A 56 9.42 -20.19 2.73
CA ALA A 56 10.82 -19.78 2.49
C ALA A 56 11.56 -19.17 3.69
N GLY A 57 11.88 -20.06 4.64
CA GLY A 57 12.67 -19.77 5.83
C GLY A 57 11.87 -19.21 6.99
N PHE A 58 10.64 -18.74 6.77
CA PHE A 58 9.75 -18.30 7.84
C PHE A 58 8.80 -19.43 8.25
N TYR A 59 8.44 -19.45 9.52
CA TYR A 59 7.39 -20.32 10.02
C TYR A 59 6.19 -19.47 10.38
N ILE A 60 5.09 -19.71 9.68
CA ILE A 60 3.87 -18.91 9.83
C ILE A 60 2.79 -19.81 10.40
N THR A 61 2.24 -19.40 11.54
CA THR A 61 1.11 -20.08 12.18
C THR A 61 -0.19 -19.44 11.67
N PHE A 62 -1.03 -20.25 11.04
CA PHE A 62 -2.35 -19.88 10.59
C PHE A 62 -3.35 -20.26 11.68
N ILE A 63 -4.28 -19.34 11.93
CA ILE A 63 -5.44 -19.52 12.80
C ILE A 63 -6.65 -19.31 11.89
N GLN A 64 -7.50 -20.31 11.74
CA GLN A 64 -8.69 -20.27 10.88
C GLN A 64 -10.00 -20.29 11.67
N ASP A 65 -9.95 -20.62 12.97
CA ASP A 65 -11.10 -20.56 13.86
C ASP A 65 -11.57 -19.11 14.09
N PRO A 66 -12.79 -18.74 13.65
CA PRO A 66 -13.35 -17.41 13.86
C PRO A 66 -13.50 -17.03 15.34
N MET A 67 -13.75 -18.01 16.21
CA MET A 67 -14.00 -17.76 17.64
C MET A 67 -12.72 -17.35 18.38
N SER A 68 -11.57 -17.87 17.94
CA SER A 68 -10.26 -17.56 18.50
C SER A 68 -9.70 -16.18 18.11
N PHE A 69 -10.22 -15.55 17.04
CA PHE A 69 -9.69 -14.26 16.57
C PHE A 69 -9.83 -13.12 17.57
N GLY A 70 -10.94 -13.07 18.32
CA GLY A 70 -11.18 -12.00 19.29
C GLY A 70 -10.12 -11.94 20.39
N ALA A 71 -9.66 -13.09 20.86
CA ALA A 71 -8.58 -13.19 21.84
C ALA A 71 -7.25 -12.74 21.24
N PHE A 72 -6.94 -13.18 20.02
CA PHE A 72 -5.66 -12.90 19.35
C PHE A 72 -5.48 -11.42 18.99
N VAL A 73 -6.52 -10.75 18.50
CA VAL A 73 -6.47 -9.33 18.12
C VAL A 73 -6.34 -8.40 19.34
N LYS A 74 -6.81 -8.84 20.51
CA LYS A 74 -6.76 -8.07 21.77
C LYS A 74 -5.49 -8.31 22.60
N GLU A 75 -4.63 -9.23 22.20
CA GLU A 75 -3.41 -9.55 22.94
C GLU A 75 -2.45 -8.37 23.03
N SER A 76 -1.61 -8.40 24.07
CA SER A 76 -0.69 -7.29 24.32
C SER A 76 0.37 -7.18 23.22
N ARG A 77 0.79 -5.94 22.95
CA ARG A 77 1.83 -5.63 21.95
C ARG A 77 3.18 -6.27 22.25
N GLU A 78 3.43 -6.60 23.52
CA GLU A 78 4.65 -7.30 23.94
C GLU A 78 4.70 -8.73 23.41
N LYS A 79 3.53 -9.38 23.28
CA LYS A 79 3.40 -10.74 22.74
C LYS A 79 3.23 -10.74 21.21
N LEU A 80 2.42 -9.81 20.67
CA LEU A 80 2.10 -9.74 19.24
C LEU A 80 2.31 -8.33 18.71
N ASP A 81 3.39 -8.12 17.96
CA ASP A 81 3.75 -6.81 17.40
C ASP A 81 3.60 -6.78 15.87
N PHE A 82 2.49 -6.19 15.41
CA PHE A 82 2.25 -5.96 13.98
C PHE A 82 3.11 -4.84 13.39
N ARG A 83 3.63 -3.90 14.21
CA ARG A 83 4.36 -2.73 13.70
C ARG A 83 5.65 -3.15 13.01
N LYS A 84 6.38 -4.10 13.58
CA LYS A 84 7.59 -4.66 12.94
C LYS A 84 7.32 -5.17 11.53
N PHE A 85 6.21 -5.90 11.33
CA PHE A 85 5.84 -6.39 10.01
C PHE A 85 5.51 -5.24 9.05
N ALA A 86 4.67 -4.29 9.50
CA ALA A 86 4.30 -3.11 8.71
C ALA A 86 5.52 -2.27 8.29
N SER A 87 6.45 -1.97 9.21
CA SER A 87 7.68 -1.21 8.91
C SER A 87 8.57 -1.94 7.89
N HIS A 88 8.69 -3.27 8.00
CA HIS A 88 9.44 -4.05 7.00
C HIS A 88 8.78 -4.03 5.62
N LEU A 89 7.45 -4.06 5.57
CA LEU A 89 6.69 -3.99 4.32
C LEU A 89 6.83 -2.61 3.67
N VAL A 90 6.63 -1.53 4.44
CA VAL A 90 6.75 -0.15 3.96
C VAL A 90 8.15 0.14 3.44
N ARG A 91 9.19 -0.25 4.19
CA ARG A 91 10.59 -0.11 3.74
C ARG A 91 10.87 -0.88 2.47
N ARG A 92 10.30 -2.07 2.32
CA ARG A 92 10.53 -2.90 1.12
C ARG A 92 9.84 -2.34 -0.11
N VAL A 93 8.58 -1.96 0.04
CA VAL A 93 7.74 -1.56 -1.09
C VAL A 93 8.07 -0.12 -1.49
N PHE A 94 8.03 0.80 -0.53
CA PHE A 94 8.19 2.23 -0.78
C PHE A 94 9.61 2.75 -0.57
N GLY A 95 10.52 1.94 -0.02
CA GLY A 95 11.88 2.39 0.32
C GLY A 95 11.95 3.31 1.53
N TYR A 96 10.82 3.55 2.20
CA TYR A 96 10.72 4.47 3.33
C TYR A 96 11.13 3.78 4.63
N SER A 97 12.10 4.37 5.35
CA SER A 97 12.47 3.92 6.70
C SER A 97 11.82 4.85 7.69
N SER A 98 11.00 4.29 8.60
CA SER A 98 10.27 5.09 9.58
C SER A 98 11.23 5.94 10.42
N ILE A 99 10.92 7.22 10.52
CA ILE A 99 11.55 8.13 11.47
C ILE A 99 10.90 7.86 12.84
N GLN A 100 11.64 8.10 13.92
CA GLN A 100 11.08 7.98 15.27
C GLN A 100 9.78 8.79 15.37
N ASN A 101 8.72 8.17 15.91
CA ASN A 101 7.36 8.73 16.07
C ASN A 101 6.37 8.71 14.89
N ASP A 102 6.72 8.16 13.72
CA ASP A 102 5.81 8.10 12.57
C ASP A 102 4.47 7.40 12.86
N HIS A 103 4.48 6.33 13.66
CA HIS A 103 3.26 5.61 14.01
C HIS A 103 2.28 6.44 14.86
N GLU A 104 2.79 7.33 15.71
CA GLU A 104 1.96 8.21 16.54
C GLU A 104 1.38 9.34 15.70
N ILE A 105 2.20 9.92 14.82
CA ILE A 105 1.77 10.96 13.87
C ILE A 105 0.70 10.42 12.93
N LEU A 106 0.88 9.21 12.38
CA LEU A 106 -0.12 8.54 11.54
C LEU A 106 -1.41 8.22 12.30
N ASN A 107 -1.31 7.74 13.54
CA ASN A 107 -2.50 7.46 14.35
C ASN A 107 -3.25 8.75 14.73
N ALA A 108 -2.52 9.82 15.06
CA ALA A 108 -3.10 11.11 15.40
C ALA A 108 -3.78 11.76 14.19
N SER A 109 -3.13 11.75 13.01
CA SER A 109 -3.71 12.30 11.78
C SER A 109 -4.90 11.47 11.29
N SER A 110 -4.83 10.14 11.39
CA SER A 110 -5.93 9.23 11.06
C SER A 110 -7.12 9.43 11.98
N ASN A 111 -6.93 9.46 13.30
CA ASN A 111 -8.05 9.71 14.23
C ASN A 111 -8.64 11.11 14.08
N ARG A 112 -7.85 12.10 13.63
CA ARG A 112 -8.33 13.48 13.43
C ARG A 112 -9.18 13.66 12.18
N HIS A 113 -8.83 13.01 11.06
CA HIS A 113 -9.49 13.25 9.76
C HIS A 113 -10.32 12.08 9.25
N LEU A 114 -10.10 10.86 9.74
CA LEU A 114 -10.81 9.65 9.29
C LEU A 114 -11.82 9.12 10.32
N LYS A 115 -12.13 9.91 11.37
CA LYS A 115 -13.14 9.60 12.39
C LYS A 115 -13.83 10.88 12.87
N GLY A 116 -15.04 10.72 13.44
CA GLY A 116 -15.82 11.80 14.01
C GLY A 116 -16.07 12.94 13.01
N ASP A 117 -16.04 14.17 13.50
CA ASP A 117 -16.33 15.38 12.71
C ASP A 117 -15.36 15.57 11.53
N GLY A 118 -14.10 15.13 11.65
CA GLY A 118 -13.13 15.19 10.55
C GLY A 118 -13.51 14.32 9.35
N LEU A 119 -14.19 13.20 9.60
CA LEU A 119 -14.67 12.32 8.53
C LEU A 119 -15.82 12.96 7.75
N GLU A 120 -16.64 13.79 8.40
CA GLU A 120 -17.72 14.51 7.73
C GLU A 120 -17.14 15.47 6.68
N VAL A 121 -16.13 16.26 7.06
CA VAL A 121 -15.43 17.18 6.13
C VAL A 121 -14.82 16.41 4.95
N MET A 122 -14.18 15.26 5.22
CA MET A 122 -13.63 14.41 4.16
C MET A 122 -14.70 13.81 3.25
N THR A 123 -15.85 13.45 3.79
CA THR A 123 -16.98 12.91 3.02
C THR A 123 -17.54 13.99 2.08
N GLN A 124 -17.68 15.22 2.56
CA GLN A 124 -18.11 16.35 1.73
C GLN A 124 -17.10 16.66 0.63
N ALA A 125 -15.81 16.73 0.96
CA ALA A 125 -14.75 16.93 -0.04
C ALA A 125 -14.75 15.82 -1.11
N MET A 126 -14.93 14.56 -0.70
CA MET A 126 -15.04 13.42 -1.61
C MET A 126 -16.25 13.54 -2.54
N MET A 127 -17.42 13.93 -2.01
CA MET A 127 -18.62 14.11 -2.82
C MET A 127 -18.44 15.20 -3.88
N VAL A 128 -17.89 16.36 -3.50
CA VAL A 128 -17.62 17.47 -4.44
C VAL A 128 -16.64 17.03 -5.53
N ASN A 129 -15.57 16.32 -5.15
CA ASN A 129 -14.58 15.83 -6.11
C ASN A 129 -15.13 14.73 -7.03
N LEU A 130 -16.00 13.84 -6.52
CA LEU A 130 -16.69 12.86 -7.36
C LEU A 130 -17.61 13.53 -8.38
N GLN A 131 -18.40 14.51 -7.96
CA GLN A 131 -19.25 15.28 -8.87
C GLN A 131 -18.42 16.01 -9.93
N ASN A 132 -17.32 16.66 -9.51
CA ASN A 132 -16.41 17.35 -10.42
C ASN A 132 -15.80 16.44 -11.50
N LEU A 133 -15.51 15.18 -11.17
CA LEU A 133 -14.93 14.22 -12.10
C LEU A 133 -15.98 13.52 -12.97
N MET A 134 -17.14 13.19 -12.42
CA MET A 134 -18.17 12.43 -13.13
C MET A 134 -19.08 13.31 -14.02
N LEU A 135 -19.38 14.54 -13.57
CA LEU A 135 -20.39 15.39 -14.21
C LEU A 135 -19.81 16.42 -15.19
N HIS A 136 -18.49 16.64 -15.20
CA HIS A 136 -17.88 17.65 -16.07
C HIS A 136 -18.18 17.47 -17.56
N ASN A 137 -18.23 16.22 -18.04
CA ASN A 137 -18.52 15.94 -19.45
C ASN A 137 -20.01 16.08 -19.79
N VAL A 138 -20.88 16.10 -18.78
CA VAL A 138 -22.34 16.23 -18.93
C VAL A 138 -22.73 17.71 -19.01
N GLU A 139 -22.04 18.59 -18.29
CA GLU A 139 -22.34 20.03 -18.26
C GLU A 139 -21.75 20.81 -19.46
N SER A 140 -20.70 20.29 -20.11
CA SER A 140 -19.93 21.01 -21.14
C SER A 140 -20.39 20.79 -22.58
N SER A 141 -21.37 19.93 -22.85
CA SER A 141 -21.83 19.63 -24.21
C SER A 141 -23.31 19.95 -24.43
N SER A 142 -23.58 21.09 -25.06
CA SER A 142 -24.82 21.30 -25.80
C SER A 142 -24.85 20.32 -26.98
N ASP A 143 -25.83 19.41 -26.93
CA ASP A 143 -26.46 18.68 -28.05
C ASP A 143 -26.00 17.27 -28.46
N GLN A 144 -24.94 16.65 -27.92
CA GLN A 144 -24.73 15.20 -28.14
C GLN A 144 -24.10 14.47 -26.94
N VAL A 145 -24.95 13.81 -26.14
CA VAL A 145 -24.49 12.79 -25.19
C VAL A 145 -24.03 11.56 -25.98
N THR A 146 -22.75 11.51 -26.31
CA THR A 146 -22.15 10.34 -26.96
C THR A 146 -21.88 9.26 -25.93
N TRP A 147 -22.42 8.06 -26.13
CA TRP A 147 -22.09 6.88 -25.33
C TRP A 147 -20.57 6.64 -25.37
N ARG A 148 -19.97 6.44 -24.19
CA ARG A 148 -18.55 6.08 -24.05
C ARG A 148 -18.44 4.64 -23.59
N GLU A 149 -17.62 3.86 -24.28
CA GLU A 149 -17.31 2.49 -23.90
C GLU A 149 -16.01 2.45 -23.10
N GLU A 150 -16.06 1.91 -21.88
CA GLU A 150 -14.88 1.75 -21.02
C GLU A 150 -15.00 0.48 -20.16
N LYS A 151 -13.87 -0.05 -19.70
CA LYS A 151 -13.85 -1.18 -18.76
C LYS A 151 -14.27 -0.69 -17.38
N LEU A 152 -15.34 -1.25 -16.83
CA LEU A 152 -15.92 -0.86 -15.54
C LEU A 152 -14.87 -0.70 -14.41
N PHE A 153 -13.97 -1.68 -14.26
CA PHE A 153 -12.93 -1.60 -13.23
C PHE A 153 -11.94 -0.45 -13.45
N ALA A 154 -11.56 -0.20 -14.71
CA ALA A 154 -10.65 0.90 -15.04
C ALA A 154 -11.30 2.25 -14.74
N TYR A 155 -12.57 2.40 -15.13
CA TYR A 155 -13.38 3.59 -14.87
C TYR A 155 -13.53 3.85 -13.37
N CYS A 156 -14.01 2.87 -12.60
CA CYS A 156 -14.19 3.02 -11.16
C CYS A 156 -12.88 3.34 -10.44
N TYR A 157 -11.78 2.67 -10.80
CA TYR A 157 -10.47 2.93 -10.20
C TYR A 157 -10.01 4.36 -10.51
N ASN A 158 -10.09 4.79 -11.78
CA ASN A 158 -9.73 6.14 -12.20
C ASN A 158 -10.48 7.20 -11.37
N ILE A 159 -11.80 7.12 -11.31
CA ILE A 159 -12.64 8.10 -10.62
C ILE A 159 -12.38 8.10 -9.11
N VAL A 160 -12.42 6.94 -8.45
CA VAL A 160 -12.26 6.85 -6.98
C VAL A 160 -10.85 7.27 -6.56
N PHE A 161 -9.82 6.91 -7.33
CA PHE A 161 -8.44 7.30 -7.03
C PHE A 161 -8.25 8.82 -7.11
N ARG A 162 -8.72 9.45 -8.19
CA ARG A 162 -8.56 10.89 -8.39
C ARG A 162 -9.38 11.68 -7.38
N ALA A 163 -10.63 11.30 -7.13
CA ALA A 163 -11.45 11.94 -6.12
C ALA A 163 -10.83 11.80 -4.72
N GLY A 164 -10.33 10.61 -4.37
CA GLY A 164 -9.65 10.37 -3.10
C GLY A 164 -8.36 11.17 -2.96
N TYR A 165 -7.57 11.28 -4.02
CA TYR A 165 -6.35 12.09 -4.05
C TYR A 165 -6.65 13.58 -3.78
N LEU A 166 -7.58 14.18 -4.53
CA LEU A 166 -7.96 15.58 -4.36
C LEU A 166 -8.57 15.83 -2.97
N SER A 167 -9.31 14.88 -2.42
CA SER A 167 -9.91 15.03 -1.09
C SER A 167 -8.89 14.98 0.04
N LEU A 168 -7.82 14.19 -0.10
CA LEU A 168 -6.77 14.04 0.91
C LEU A 168 -5.68 15.10 0.80
N TYR A 169 -5.32 15.51 -0.42
CA TYR A 169 -4.19 16.41 -0.69
C TYR A 169 -4.62 17.84 -1.05
N GLY A 170 -5.93 18.06 -1.21
CA GLY A 170 -6.49 19.35 -1.57
C GLY A 170 -6.64 19.56 -3.07
N ASN A 171 -7.37 20.62 -3.41
CA ASN A 171 -7.63 21.10 -4.76
C ASN A 171 -6.79 22.35 -5.05
N GLU A 172 -6.57 22.64 -6.33
CA GLU A 172 -5.92 23.89 -6.74
C GLU A 172 -6.73 25.10 -6.23
N PRO A 173 -6.08 26.07 -5.58
CA PRO A 173 -6.77 27.28 -5.13
C PRO A 173 -7.20 28.12 -6.34
N PHE A 174 -8.42 28.64 -6.30
CA PHE A 174 -8.88 29.68 -7.20
C PHE A 174 -8.77 31.05 -6.53
N ASP A 175 -8.42 32.08 -7.29
CA ASP A 175 -8.30 33.47 -6.85
C ASP A 175 -8.85 34.38 -7.96
N SER A 176 -8.88 35.69 -7.74
CA SER A 176 -9.27 36.74 -8.71
C SER A 176 -8.67 36.59 -10.11
N LYS A 177 -7.56 35.86 -10.27
CA LYS A 177 -6.86 35.61 -11.55
C LYS A 177 -7.22 34.28 -12.24
N ILE A 178 -7.73 33.30 -11.51
CA ILE A 178 -7.99 31.94 -12.02
C ILE A 178 -9.46 31.62 -11.76
N SER A 179 -10.22 31.44 -12.84
CA SER A 179 -11.63 31.04 -12.72
C SER A 179 -11.73 29.66 -12.07
N GLN A 180 -12.79 29.45 -11.31
CA GLN A 180 -13.07 28.18 -10.63
C GLN A 180 -13.03 26.98 -11.59
N GLU A 181 -13.48 27.15 -12.84
CA GLU A 181 -13.44 26.08 -13.85
C GLU A 181 -12.02 25.76 -14.33
N LYS A 182 -11.14 26.76 -14.45
CA LYS A 182 -9.73 26.52 -14.80
C LYS A 182 -8.97 25.81 -13.68
N ALA A 183 -9.28 26.11 -12.42
CA ALA A 183 -8.71 25.38 -11.28
C ALA A 183 -9.16 23.91 -11.30
N LYS A 184 -10.45 23.64 -11.54
CA LYS A 184 -10.98 22.28 -11.69
C LYS A 184 -10.38 21.54 -12.89
N GLU A 185 -10.18 22.21 -14.02
CA GLU A 185 -9.54 21.62 -15.20
C GLU A 185 -8.09 21.20 -14.91
N LYS A 186 -7.34 22.03 -14.17
CA LYS A 186 -5.97 21.71 -13.73
C LYS A 186 -5.97 20.51 -12.79
N ASP A 187 -6.86 20.48 -11.79
CA ASP A 187 -7.03 19.34 -10.87
C ASP A 187 -7.32 18.04 -11.63
N ARG A 188 -8.19 18.11 -12.66
CA ARG A 188 -8.53 16.96 -13.51
C ARG A 188 -7.28 16.46 -14.26
N ALA A 189 -6.52 17.34 -14.90
CA ALA A 189 -5.34 16.96 -15.67
C ALA A 189 -4.23 16.38 -14.79
N GLU A 190 -3.94 17.00 -13.64
CA GLU A 190 -2.89 16.53 -12.73
C GLU A 190 -3.24 15.20 -12.08
N SER A 191 -4.48 15.06 -11.60
CA SER A 191 -4.95 13.80 -10.98
C SER A 191 -4.96 12.64 -11.98
N GLU A 192 -5.25 12.89 -13.26
CA GLU A 192 -5.18 11.88 -14.33
C GLU A 192 -3.75 11.45 -14.63
N ALA A 193 -2.82 12.40 -14.78
CA ALA A 193 -1.40 12.09 -14.96
C ALA A 193 -0.84 11.26 -13.78
N LEU A 194 -1.21 11.64 -12.56
CA LEU A 194 -0.79 10.94 -11.33
C LEU A 194 -1.40 9.54 -11.25
N TYR A 195 -2.67 9.36 -11.64
CA TYR A 195 -3.30 8.05 -11.74
C TYR A 195 -2.52 7.11 -12.65
N HIS A 196 -2.08 7.58 -13.83
CA HIS A 196 -1.31 6.75 -14.76
C HIS A 196 0.04 6.31 -14.20
N GLU A 197 0.76 7.19 -13.51
CA GLU A 197 2.01 6.82 -12.82
C GLU A 197 1.76 5.85 -11.66
N PHE A 198 0.72 6.10 -10.87
CA PHE A 198 0.34 5.21 -9.77
C PHE A 198 -0.02 3.81 -10.26
N ARG A 199 -0.77 3.69 -11.37
CA ARG A 199 -1.13 2.38 -11.93
C ARG A 199 0.07 1.56 -12.39
N LYS A 200 1.13 2.20 -12.90
CA LYS A 200 2.39 1.51 -13.22
C LYS A 200 3.02 0.92 -11.96
N TYR A 201 2.98 1.65 -10.85
CA TYR A 201 3.52 1.20 -9.57
C TYR A 201 2.67 0.11 -8.93
N ASP A 202 1.34 0.28 -8.90
CA ASP A 202 0.38 -0.68 -8.32
C ASP A 202 0.47 -2.07 -8.97
N GLN A 203 0.62 -2.14 -10.29
CA GLN A 203 0.84 -3.41 -11.00
C GLN A 203 2.11 -4.16 -10.55
N LEU A 204 3.13 -3.43 -10.07
CA LEU A 204 4.37 -3.99 -9.57
C LEU A 204 4.31 -4.28 -8.06
N PHE A 205 3.28 -3.81 -7.36
CA PHE A 205 3.17 -3.93 -5.90
C PHE A 205 3.31 -5.37 -5.39
N PRO A 206 2.63 -6.40 -5.97
CA PRO A 206 2.83 -7.78 -5.54
C PRO A 206 4.29 -8.22 -5.70
N ARG A 207 4.95 -7.82 -6.80
CA ARG A 207 6.37 -8.13 -7.02
C ARG A 207 7.29 -7.36 -6.09
N LEU A 208 6.92 -6.19 -5.58
CA LEU A 208 7.73 -5.44 -4.61
C LEU A 208 7.54 -5.99 -3.19
N ALA A 209 6.30 -6.25 -2.78
CA ALA A 209 5.98 -6.84 -1.48
C ALA A 209 6.60 -8.24 -1.34
N TYR A 210 6.49 -9.04 -2.40
CA TYR A 210 6.99 -10.42 -2.46
C TYR A 210 8.28 -10.56 -3.29
N GLY A 211 9.01 -9.48 -3.58
CA GLY A 211 10.16 -9.50 -4.51
C GLY A 211 11.40 -10.25 -4.05
N ARG A 212 11.55 -10.48 -2.74
CA ARG A 212 12.57 -11.38 -2.21
C ARG A 212 12.31 -12.84 -2.59
N TRP A 213 11.08 -13.17 -2.96
CA TRP A 213 10.59 -14.51 -3.28
C TRP A 213 10.59 -14.76 -4.80
N ALA A 214 10.52 -13.70 -5.62
CA ALA A 214 10.72 -13.77 -7.06
C ALA A 214 12.20 -13.81 -7.47
N CYS A 215 13.12 -13.28 -6.65
CA CYS A 215 14.56 -13.23 -6.98
C CYS A 215 15.26 -14.61 -7.02
N SER A 216 14.63 -15.70 -6.57
CA SER A 216 15.21 -17.04 -6.67
C SER A 216 14.81 -17.81 -7.93
N LEU A 217 13.92 -17.28 -8.77
CA LEU A 217 13.47 -17.96 -9.98
C LEU A 217 13.55 -17.02 -11.20
N ARG A 218 14.70 -17.16 -11.87
CA ARG A 218 15.07 -16.73 -13.24
C ARG A 218 15.45 -15.25 -13.44
N HIS A 219 16.72 -15.08 -13.80
CA HIS A 219 17.31 -14.08 -14.70
C HIS A 219 16.42 -12.86 -15.02
N ILE A 220 16.75 -11.69 -14.45
CA ILE A 220 16.78 -10.38 -15.12
C ILE A 220 17.65 -9.46 -14.24
N SER A 221 18.93 -9.35 -14.59
CA SER A 221 19.91 -8.49 -13.93
C SER A 221 20.00 -7.08 -14.56
N SER A 222 19.13 -6.73 -15.52
CA SER A 222 19.19 -5.43 -16.20
C SER A 222 18.22 -4.36 -15.66
N VAL A 223 17.08 -4.74 -15.06
CA VAL A 223 16.08 -3.75 -14.60
C VAL A 223 16.43 -3.13 -13.24
N ARG A 224 17.11 -3.88 -12.35
CA ARG A 224 17.50 -3.39 -11.02
C ARG A 224 18.55 -2.26 -11.09
N ARG A 225 19.48 -2.30 -12.06
CA ARG A 225 20.49 -1.25 -12.25
C ARG A 225 19.92 0.06 -12.81
N SER A 226 18.87 -0.01 -13.64
CA SER A 226 18.25 1.20 -14.22
C SER A 226 17.39 1.97 -13.20
N GLY A 227 16.70 1.26 -12.29
CA GLY A 227 15.86 1.88 -11.26
C GLY A 227 16.63 2.58 -10.12
N GLU A 228 17.85 2.13 -9.80
CA GLU A 228 18.71 2.78 -8.80
C GLU A 228 19.35 4.06 -9.37
N ALA A 229 19.73 4.07 -10.65
CA ALA A 229 20.33 5.23 -11.34
C ALA A 229 19.34 6.37 -11.65
N ARG A 230 18.04 6.09 -11.71
CA ARG A 230 16.99 7.12 -11.82
C ARG A 230 16.59 7.71 -10.46
N ARG A 231 16.60 6.90 -9.39
CA ARG A 231 16.32 7.38 -8.02
C ARG A 231 17.32 8.43 -7.55
N GLN A 232 18.61 8.27 -7.85
CA GLN A 232 19.61 9.28 -7.47
C GLN A 232 19.51 10.60 -8.26
N ARG A 233 18.80 10.62 -9.40
CA ARG A 233 18.63 11.81 -10.24
C ARG A 233 17.44 12.66 -9.81
N LEU A 234 16.37 12.02 -9.33
CA LEU A 234 15.18 12.71 -8.83
C LEU A 234 15.44 13.48 -7.52
N TRP A 235 16.41 13.05 -6.70
CA TRP A 235 16.75 13.69 -5.42
C TRP A 235 17.92 14.70 -5.50
N ARG A 236 18.53 14.89 -6.68
CA ARG A 236 19.61 15.90 -6.89
C ARG A 236 19.12 17.21 -7.48
N THR A 237 17.88 17.28 -7.96
CA THR A 237 17.29 18.49 -8.58
C THR A 237 16.31 19.19 -7.66
N GLY A 238 16.61 19.23 -6.35
CA GLY A 238 16.06 20.26 -5.46
C GLY A 238 16.91 21.53 -5.61
N PRO A 239 16.31 22.74 -5.59
CA PRO A 239 17.05 23.98 -5.82
C PRO A 239 18.07 24.20 -4.69
N THR A 240 19.35 24.14 -5.04
CA THR A 240 20.47 24.63 -4.24
C THR A 240 20.75 26.09 -4.60
N GLY A 241 20.74 26.96 -3.59
CA GLY A 241 21.05 28.39 -3.66
C GLY A 241 19.81 29.22 -3.31
N SER A 242 19.79 30.03 -2.26
CA SER A 242 20.81 31.04 -1.95
C SER A 242 21.06 31.28 -0.46
N ASP A 243 22.28 31.77 -0.26
CA ASP A 243 23.01 32.21 0.92
C ASP A 243 22.30 33.28 1.77
N GLY A 244 22.74 33.39 3.02
CA GLY A 244 22.04 34.01 4.12
C GLY A 244 22.08 35.54 4.21
N ARG A 245 21.11 36.09 4.93
CA ARG A 245 21.36 37.19 5.88
C ARG A 245 20.21 37.24 6.88
N ALA A 246 20.56 37.08 8.15
CA ALA A 246 19.69 37.39 9.27
C ALA A 246 19.41 38.89 9.28
N GLU A 247 18.15 39.27 9.43
CA GLU A 247 17.80 40.61 9.92
C GLU A 247 16.62 40.49 10.89
N GLN A 248 16.95 40.63 12.17
CA GLN A 248 16.01 40.97 13.24
C GLN A 248 15.39 42.32 12.89
N ARG A 249 14.06 42.45 13.03
CA ARG A 249 13.41 43.69 13.47
C ARG A 249 11.99 43.41 13.95
N ASN A 250 11.75 43.87 15.17
CA ASN A 250 10.45 44.00 15.84
C ASN A 250 9.42 44.71 14.95
N ILE A 251 8.17 44.24 14.98
CA ILE A 251 6.98 44.82 15.66
C ILE A 251 5.89 43.75 15.61
#